data_AF-A0A925P976-F1
#
_entry.id   AF-A0A925P976-F1
#
_cell.length_a   1.000
_cell.length_b   1.000
_cell.length_c   1.000
_cell.angle_alpha   90.00
_cell.angle_beta   90.00
_cell.angle_gamma   90.00
#
_symmetry.space_group_name_H-M   'P 1'
#
loop_
_entity.id
_entity.type
_entity.pdbx_description
1 polymer ?
#
loop_
_entity_poly.entity_id
_entity_poly.type
_entity_poly.pdbx_seq_one_letter_code
_entity_poly.pdbx_strand_id
1 'polypeptide(L)'
;MKLVHIPDLPELHAKSPTGKYQSSVKDISLALGGVKDTGAWGGGHPFDLQQRRVPPGASVCPLHAHTAQWELFVVLAGTASVRTGDGKKQSVRAGDAFVQPPGVAHQISNTGAEDFVFFVIADNLPVDSTYYPESDKWQIKPQRKLFRLTETDYFDGEE
;
A
#
# COMPACT_ATOMS: atom_id res chain seq x y z
N MET A 1 4.75 -24.67 12.14
CA MET A 1 3.71 -23.62 12.15
C MET A 1 4.22 -22.46 12.99
N LYS A 2 4.27 -21.23 12.44
CA LYS A 2 4.65 -20.04 13.19
C LYS A 2 3.37 -19.32 13.64
N LEU A 3 3.31 -18.91 14.90
CA LEU A 3 2.18 -18.20 15.49
C LEU A 3 2.68 -16.85 15.99
N VAL A 4 1.87 -15.80 15.80
CA VAL A 4 2.15 -14.44 16.26
C VAL A 4 0.92 -13.84 16.94
N HIS A 5 1.12 -13.05 17.99
CA HIS A 5 0.07 -12.23 18.58
C HIS A 5 0.19 -10.81 18.01
N ILE A 6 -0.77 -10.38 17.19
CA ILE A 6 -0.68 -9.10 16.45
C ILE A 6 -0.47 -7.89 17.37
N PRO A 7 -1.11 -7.78 18.55
CA PRO A 7 -0.85 -6.71 19.50
C PRO A 7 0.63 -6.57 19.93
N ASP A 8 1.36 -7.67 20.01
CA ASP A 8 2.77 -7.71 20.46
C ASP A 8 3.78 -7.44 19.33
N LEU A 9 3.32 -7.40 18.07
CA LEU A 9 4.22 -7.14 16.95
C LEU A 9 4.80 -5.72 17.01
N PRO A 10 6.08 -5.55 16.64
CA PRO A 10 6.69 -4.22 16.56
C PRO A 10 5.93 -3.38 15.54
N GLU A 11 5.78 -2.10 15.86
CA GLU A 11 5.11 -1.14 15.01
C GLU A 11 6.15 -0.23 14.37
N LEU A 12 6.16 -0.19 13.04
CA LEU A 12 7.03 0.69 12.26
C LEU A 12 6.26 1.95 11.91
N HIS A 13 6.81 3.11 12.28
CA HIS A 13 6.20 4.41 12.00
C HIS A 13 6.83 5.04 10.77
N ALA A 14 6.01 5.38 9.78
CA ALA A 14 6.42 6.14 8.59
C ALA A 14 5.71 7.50 8.59
N LYS A 15 6.46 8.56 8.33
CA LYS A 15 5.97 9.95 8.25
C LYS A 15 6.70 10.72 7.15
N SER A 16 5.95 11.41 6.29
CA SER A 16 6.52 12.33 5.31
C SER A 16 7.03 13.61 5.97
N PRO A 17 7.94 14.38 5.34
CA PRO A 17 8.49 15.62 5.93
C PRO A 17 7.42 16.61 6.42
N THR A 18 6.33 16.76 5.68
CA THR A 18 5.21 17.65 6.02
C THR A 18 4.17 17.02 6.95
N GLY A 19 4.28 15.72 7.26
CA GLY A 19 3.26 14.97 7.99
C GLY A 19 1.96 14.70 7.22
N LYS A 20 1.85 15.07 5.94
CA LYS A 20 0.66 14.73 5.13
C LYS A 20 0.44 13.22 5.03
N TYR A 21 1.53 12.46 4.88
CA TYR A 21 1.48 11.01 4.83
C TYR A 21 2.03 10.43 6.12
N GLN A 22 1.21 9.68 6.86
CA GLN A 22 1.58 9.03 8.10
C GLN A 22 0.89 7.69 8.21
N SER A 23 1.65 6.66 8.56
CA SER A 23 1.09 5.34 8.83
C SER A 23 2.02 4.59 9.78
N SER A 24 1.42 3.93 10.76
CA SER A 24 2.08 2.95 11.60
C SER A 24 1.72 1.56 11.08
N VAL A 25 2.68 0.66 10.95
CA VAL A 25 2.52 -0.63 10.27
C VAL A 25 3.03 -1.77 11.16
N LYS A 26 2.25 -2.85 11.23
CA LYS A 26 2.67 -4.15 11.75
C LYS A 26 2.67 -5.16 10.60
N ASP A 27 3.85 -5.63 10.22
CA ASP A 27 4.06 -6.58 9.13
C ASP A 27 3.78 -8.03 9.56
N ILE A 28 2.54 -8.48 9.43
CA ILE A 28 2.10 -9.81 9.89
C ILE A 28 2.70 -10.92 9.01
N SER A 29 2.73 -10.76 7.68
CA SER A 29 3.35 -11.76 6.79
C SER A 29 4.83 -11.98 7.10
N LEU A 30 5.59 -10.90 7.34
CA LEU A 30 7.01 -11.02 7.72
C LEU A 30 7.17 -11.65 9.10
N ALA A 31 6.34 -11.26 10.07
CA ALA A 31 6.35 -11.86 11.40
C ALA A 31 6.03 -13.38 11.35
N LEU A 32 5.18 -13.81 10.42
CA LEU A 32 4.87 -15.22 10.15
C LEU A 32 5.94 -15.98 9.35
N GLY A 33 7.03 -15.32 8.94
CA GLY A 33 8.18 -15.94 8.28
C GLY A 33 8.26 -15.70 6.77
N GLY A 34 7.37 -14.88 6.20
CA GLY A 34 7.47 -14.47 4.81
C GLY A 34 8.72 -13.64 4.54
N VAL A 35 9.28 -13.79 3.34
CA VAL A 35 10.43 -13.00 2.88
C VAL A 35 9.96 -11.90 1.94
N LYS A 36 10.27 -10.65 2.29
CA LYS A 36 9.84 -9.47 1.54
C LYS A 36 10.51 -9.41 0.16
N ASP A 37 9.78 -8.93 -0.85
CA ASP A 37 10.33 -8.58 -2.17
C ASP A 37 11.08 -9.72 -2.90
N THR A 38 10.78 -10.97 -2.57
CA THR A 38 11.39 -12.17 -3.22
C THR A 38 10.39 -12.98 -4.05
N GLY A 39 9.10 -12.67 -3.93
CA GLY A 39 7.99 -13.42 -4.52
C GLY A 39 7.85 -14.85 -3.98
N ALA A 40 6.82 -15.56 -4.44
CA ALA A 40 6.46 -16.87 -3.89
C ALA A 40 7.56 -17.94 -4.09
N TRP A 41 8.30 -17.91 -5.21
CA TRP A 41 9.43 -18.84 -5.44
C TRP A 41 10.62 -18.58 -4.52
N GLY A 42 10.80 -17.35 -4.03
CA GLY A 42 11.91 -16.95 -3.18
C GLY A 42 11.65 -17.12 -1.68
N GLY A 43 10.55 -17.77 -1.29
CA GLY A 43 10.13 -17.91 0.11
C GLY A 43 9.24 -16.76 0.62
N GLY A 44 8.82 -15.85 -0.26
CA GLY A 44 7.74 -14.93 0.02
C GLY A 44 6.42 -15.68 0.20
N HIS A 45 5.53 -15.17 1.06
CA HIS A 45 4.15 -15.62 1.06
C HIS A 45 3.48 -15.18 -0.26
N PRO A 46 2.45 -15.90 -0.75
CA PRO A 46 1.71 -15.50 -1.95
C PRO A 46 0.90 -14.19 -1.76
N PHE A 47 0.84 -13.69 -0.52
CA PHE A 47 0.25 -12.41 -0.15
C PHE A 47 1.02 -11.76 1.02
N ASP A 48 0.96 -10.44 1.07
CA ASP A 48 1.38 -9.65 2.21
C ASP A 48 0.16 -9.21 3.02
N LEU A 49 0.18 -9.47 4.33
CA LEU A 49 -0.80 -8.98 5.29
C LEU A 49 -0.12 -7.98 6.23
N GLN A 50 -0.66 -6.77 6.29
CA GLN A 50 -0.24 -5.73 7.21
C GLN A 50 -1.43 -5.17 7.98
N GLN A 51 -1.26 -4.91 9.28
CA GLN A 51 -2.15 -4.01 10.00
C GLN A 51 -1.59 -2.60 9.90
N ARG A 52 -2.44 -1.63 9.54
CA ARG A 52 -2.08 -0.23 9.46
C ARG A 52 -2.90 0.61 10.41
N ARG A 53 -2.27 1.62 11.01
CA ARG A 53 -2.90 2.68 11.80
C ARG A 53 -2.54 4.04 11.22
N VAL A 54 -3.53 4.90 11.03
CA VAL A 54 -3.38 6.23 10.42
C VAL A 54 -3.94 7.27 11.40
N PRO A 55 -3.16 8.27 11.83
CA PRO A 55 -3.64 9.29 12.74
C PRO A 55 -4.62 10.26 12.05
N PRO A 56 -5.46 10.99 12.81
CA PRO A 56 -6.37 12.00 12.28
C PRO A 56 -5.70 12.99 11.32
N GLY A 57 -6.33 13.26 10.18
CA GLY A 57 -5.86 14.22 9.18
C GLY A 57 -4.73 13.73 8.27
N ALA A 58 -4.20 12.52 8.49
CA ALA A 58 -3.15 11.95 7.65
C ALA A 58 -3.71 11.02 6.56
N SER A 59 -2.92 10.83 5.51
CA SER A 59 -3.15 9.78 4.49
C SER A 59 -2.09 8.69 4.58
N VAL A 60 -2.43 7.48 4.14
CA VAL A 60 -1.49 6.33 4.19
C VAL A 60 -0.25 6.59 3.32
N CYS A 61 -0.48 6.99 2.08
CA CYS A 61 0.53 7.20 1.05
C CYS A 61 -0.04 8.13 -0.05
N PRO A 62 0.77 8.59 -1.02
CA PRO A 62 0.25 9.31 -2.19
C PRO A 62 -0.78 8.50 -2.97
N LEU A 63 -1.63 9.18 -3.75
CA LEU A 63 -2.54 8.53 -4.70
C LEU A 63 -1.75 7.67 -5.67
N HIS A 64 -2.11 6.39 -5.80
CA HIS A 64 -1.35 5.44 -6.59
C HIS A 64 -2.21 4.34 -7.20
N ALA A 65 -1.77 3.80 -8.34
CA ALA A 65 -2.35 2.66 -9.02
C ALA A 65 -1.29 1.58 -9.22
N HIS A 66 -1.58 0.37 -8.77
CA HIS A 66 -0.79 -0.81 -9.07
C HIS A 66 -1.07 -1.29 -10.50
N THR A 67 -0.08 -1.80 -11.22
CA THR A 67 -0.29 -2.33 -12.59
C THR A 67 -0.82 -3.75 -12.59
N ALA A 68 -0.49 -4.55 -11.60
CA ALA A 68 -0.90 -5.96 -11.52
C ALA A 68 -1.35 -6.37 -10.11
N GLN A 69 -0.87 -5.71 -9.07
CA GLN A 69 -1.20 -6.04 -7.68
C GLN A 69 -2.66 -5.67 -7.32
N TRP A 70 -3.34 -6.59 -6.66
CA TRP A 70 -4.63 -6.39 -6.01
C TRP A 70 -4.43 -6.04 -4.54
N GLU A 71 -5.29 -5.17 -4.00
CA GLU A 71 -5.31 -4.87 -2.57
C GLU A 71 -6.72 -5.00 -2.00
N LEU A 72 -6.87 -5.84 -0.98
CA LEU A 72 -8.07 -5.96 -0.15
C LEU A 72 -7.84 -5.24 1.17
N PHE A 73 -8.83 -4.44 1.57
CA PHE A 73 -8.83 -3.69 2.81
C PHE A 73 -9.97 -4.17 3.71
N VAL A 74 -9.69 -4.36 5.00
CA VAL A 74 -10.69 -4.70 6.02
C VAL A 74 -10.55 -3.72 7.18
N VAL A 75 -11.58 -2.90 7.41
CA VAL A 75 -11.53 -1.82 8.41
C VAL A 75 -11.86 -2.35 9.79
N LEU A 76 -10.98 -2.08 10.76
CA LEU A 76 -11.09 -2.55 12.14
C LEU A 76 -11.62 -1.48 13.10
N ALA A 77 -11.20 -0.23 12.92
CA ALA A 77 -11.58 0.87 13.81
C ALA A 77 -11.51 2.24 13.10
N GLY A 78 -12.27 3.21 13.62
CA GLY A 78 -12.31 4.58 13.11
C GLY A 78 -13.08 4.75 11.79
N THR A 79 -12.93 5.93 11.20
CA THR A 79 -13.52 6.28 9.90
C THR A 79 -12.49 6.93 8.98
N ALA A 80 -12.63 6.72 7.67
CA ALA A 80 -11.74 7.30 6.66
C ALA A 80 -12.50 7.63 5.38
N SER A 81 -11.83 8.37 4.50
CA SER A 81 -12.25 8.60 3.13
C SER A 81 -11.30 7.87 2.18
N VAL A 82 -11.87 7.06 1.28
CA VAL A 82 -11.16 6.44 0.16
C VAL A 82 -11.42 7.27 -1.08
N ARG A 83 -10.36 7.80 -1.69
CA ARG A 83 -10.41 8.57 -2.94
C ARG A 83 -9.94 7.72 -4.10
N THR A 84 -10.66 7.71 -5.22
CA THR A 84 -10.27 7.09 -6.49
C THR A 84 -9.65 8.10 -7.46
N GLY A 85 -9.01 7.61 -8.52
CA GLY A 85 -8.33 8.43 -9.53
C GLY A 85 -9.22 9.43 -10.27
N ASP A 86 -10.52 9.15 -10.41
CA ASP A 86 -11.53 10.07 -10.95
C ASP A 86 -11.99 11.14 -9.94
N GLY A 87 -11.41 11.15 -8.74
CA GLY A 87 -11.71 12.11 -7.68
C GLY A 87 -12.91 11.74 -6.81
N LYS A 88 -13.64 10.65 -7.10
CA LYS A 88 -14.72 10.20 -6.22
C LYS A 88 -14.18 9.83 -4.85
N LYS A 89 -14.97 10.13 -3.82
CA LYS A 89 -14.64 9.84 -2.43
C LYS A 89 -15.75 9.02 -1.81
N GLN A 90 -15.38 7.94 -1.14
CA GLN A 90 -16.29 7.11 -0.37
C GLN A 90 -15.85 7.08 1.09
N SER A 91 -16.79 7.30 2.00
CA SER A 91 -16.53 7.12 3.42
C SER A 91 -16.55 5.64 3.77
N VAL A 92 -15.62 5.22 4.63
CA VAL A 92 -15.53 3.86 5.17
C VAL A 92 -15.40 3.91 6.68
N ARG A 93 -15.87 2.85 7.35
CA ARG A 93 -15.89 2.72 8.81
C ARG A 93 -15.61 1.27 9.24
N ALA A 94 -15.40 1.07 10.54
CA ALA A 94 -15.22 -0.25 11.12
C ALA A 94 -16.27 -1.27 10.64
N GLY A 95 -15.80 -2.44 10.20
CA GLY A 95 -16.63 -3.51 9.63
C GLY A 95 -16.76 -3.47 8.10
N ASP A 96 -16.42 -2.35 7.45
CA ASP A 96 -16.40 -2.27 5.99
C ASP A 96 -15.19 -3.03 5.41
N ALA A 97 -15.37 -3.59 4.21
CA ALA A 97 -14.29 -4.17 3.41
C ALA A 97 -14.43 -3.73 1.95
N PHE A 98 -13.30 -3.52 1.27
CA PHE A 98 -13.28 -3.10 -0.13
C PHE A 98 -11.99 -3.55 -0.81
N VAL A 99 -12.06 -3.66 -2.14
CA VAL A 99 -10.94 -4.08 -2.99
C VAL A 99 -10.56 -2.96 -3.93
N GLN A 100 -9.26 -2.78 -4.15
CA GLN A 100 -8.71 -1.92 -5.18
C GLN A 100 -8.04 -2.79 -6.24
N PRO A 101 -8.63 -2.89 -7.45
CA PRO A 101 -8.06 -3.69 -8.52
C PRO A 101 -6.88 -2.97 -9.19
N PRO A 102 -6.06 -3.71 -9.96
CA PRO A 102 -5.02 -3.12 -10.79
C PRO A 102 -5.57 -2.05 -11.74
N GLY A 103 -4.76 -1.02 -12.00
CA GLY A 103 -5.09 0.12 -12.85
C GLY A 103 -5.98 1.18 -12.20
N VAL A 104 -6.57 0.90 -11.02
CA VAL A 104 -7.43 1.87 -10.33
C VAL A 104 -6.63 2.60 -9.26
N ALA A 105 -6.39 3.89 -9.52
CA ALA A 105 -5.69 4.75 -8.57
C ALA A 105 -6.55 4.96 -7.32
N HIS A 106 -5.94 4.84 -6.15
CA HIS A 106 -6.64 5.01 -4.88
C HIS A 106 -5.76 5.60 -3.77
N GLN A 107 -6.41 6.18 -2.75
CA GLN A 107 -5.78 6.74 -1.57
C GLN A 107 -6.74 6.67 -0.38
N ILE A 108 -6.20 6.29 0.78
CA ILE A 108 -6.95 6.28 2.05
C ILE A 108 -6.46 7.45 2.92
N SER A 109 -7.42 8.26 3.39
CA SER A 109 -7.19 9.40 4.27
C SER A 109 -8.06 9.30 5.52
N ASN A 110 -7.45 9.39 6.70
CA ASN A 110 -8.21 9.46 7.93
C ASN A 110 -8.83 10.86 8.08
N THR A 111 -10.15 10.93 7.90
CA THR A 111 -10.96 12.15 8.05
C THR A 111 -11.70 12.22 9.38
N GLY A 112 -11.53 11.21 10.24
CA GLY A 112 -12.12 11.15 11.57
C GLY A 112 -11.28 11.87 12.64
N ALA A 113 -11.74 11.79 13.89
CA ALA A 113 -11.09 12.40 15.05
C ALA A 113 -10.22 11.42 15.86
N GLU A 114 -10.26 10.13 15.51
CA GLU A 114 -9.54 9.04 16.18
C GLU A 114 -8.70 8.25 15.17
N ASP A 115 -7.81 7.39 15.66
CA ASP A 115 -6.96 6.58 14.80
C ASP A 115 -7.79 5.63 13.91
N PHE A 116 -7.47 5.62 12.62
CA PHE A 116 -8.09 4.72 11.65
C PHE A 116 -7.22 3.46 11.51
N VAL A 117 -7.80 2.29 11.79
CA VAL A 117 -7.09 1.00 11.81
C VAL A 117 -7.72 0.03 10.82
N PHE A 118 -6.89 -0.61 10.00
CA PHE A 118 -7.34 -1.57 9.00
C PHE A 118 -6.27 -2.63 8.70
N PHE A 119 -6.70 -3.77 8.15
CA PHE A 119 -5.81 -4.69 7.46
C PHE A 119 -5.74 -4.34 5.98
N VAL A 120 -4.55 -4.41 5.40
CA VAL A 120 -4.34 -4.48 3.95
C VAL A 120 -3.75 -5.85 3.60
N ILE A 121 -4.37 -6.51 2.63
CA ILE A 121 -3.94 -7.78 2.07
C ILE A 121 -3.63 -7.52 0.61
N ALA A 122 -2.37 -7.68 0.25
CA ALA A 122 -1.88 -7.53 -1.11
C ALA A 122 -1.43 -8.88 -1.65
N ASP A 123 -1.76 -9.24 -2.89
CA ASP A 123 -1.08 -10.36 -3.53
C ASP A 123 0.40 -10.01 -3.77
N ASN A 124 1.28 -11.00 -3.68
CA ASN A 124 2.73 -10.79 -3.70
C ASN A 124 3.34 -11.25 -5.02
N LEU A 125 3.17 -10.41 -6.04
CA LEU A 125 3.67 -10.65 -7.39
C LEU A 125 5.20 -10.48 -7.49
N PRO A 126 5.87 -11.21 -8.41
CA PRO A 126 7.31 -11.05 -8.69
C PRO A 126 7.76 -9.64 -8.96
N VAL A 127 6.94 -8.96 -9.75
CA VAL A 127 7.20 -7.64 -10.29
C VAL A 127 5.85 -6.95 -10.33
N ASP A 128 5.85 -5.72 -9.87
CA ASP A 128 4.73 -4.81 -10.07
C ASP A 128 5.31 -3.40 -10.24
N SER A 129 4.60 -2.60 -11.02
CA SER A 129 4.86 -1.18 -11.14
C SER A 129 3.69 -0.38 -10.56
N THR A 130 4.01 0.74 -9.94
CA THR A 130 3.03 1.58 -9.26
C THR A 130 3.11 2.98 -9.85
N TYR A 131 2.02 3.43 -10.47
CA TYR A 131 1.90 4.78 -11.01
C TYR A 131 1.33 5.74 -9.96
N TYR A 132 1.86 6.96 -9.89
CA TYR A 132 1.40 8.01 -8.99
C TYR A 132 0.91 9.22 -9.80
N PRO A 133 -0.40 9.32 -10.10
CA PRO A 133 -0.95 10.29 -11.04
C PRO A 133 -0.65 11.75 -10.71
N GLU A 134 -0.64 12.13 -9.42
CA GLU A 134 -0.44 13.53 -9.01
C GLU A 134 1.00 14.03 -9.19
N SER A 135 1.98 13.13 -9.27
CA SER A 135 3.40 13.48 -9.35
C SER A 135 4.09 12.99 -10.63
N ASP A 136 3.30 12.35 -11.48
CA ASP A 136 3.71 11.70 -12.71
C ASP A 136 5.00 10.90 -12.55
N LYS A 137 4.99 10.01 -11.56
CA LYS A 137 6.14 9.14 -11.26
C LYS A 137 5.67 7.70 -11.16
N TRP A 138 6.63 6.82 -11.33
CA TRP A 138 6.48 5.38 -11.27
C TRP A 138 7.42 4.83 -10.19
N GLN A 139 6.99 3.75 -9.55
CA GLN A 139 7.85 2.90 -8.74
C GLN A 139 7.85 1.49 -9.32
N ILE A 140 9.00 0.83 -9.33
CA ILE A 140 9.11 -0.60 -9.69
C ILE A 140 9.49 -1.44 -8.47
N LYS A 141 8.81 -2.56 -8.26
CA LYS A 141 9.17 -3.62 -7.31
C LYS A 141 9.82 -4.80 -8.07
N PRO A 142 10.83 -5.48 -7.51
CA PRO A 142 11.35 -5.37 -6.14
C PRO A 142 12.41 -4.27 -5.92
N GLN A 143 12.95 -3.64 -6.97
CA GLN A 143 14.09 -2.72 -6.87
C GLN A 143 13.77 -1.43 -6.09
N ARG A 144 12.49 -1.11 -5.88
CA ARG A 144 11.96 0.08 -5.19
C ARG A 144 12.47 1.41 -5.74
N LYS A 145 12.86 1.46 -7.02
CA LYS A 145 13.31 2.68 -7.68
C LYS A 145 12.11 3.54 -8.10
N LEU A 146 12.25 4.85 -7.91
CA LEU A 146 11.30 5.86 -8.37
C LEU A 146 11.86 6.53 -9.63
N PHE A 147 11.04 6.67 -10.66
CA PHE A 147 11.43 7.26 -11.94
C PHE A 147 10.24 7.97 -12.62
N ARG A 148 10.51 8.73 -13.68
CA ARG A 148 9.50 9.21 -14.63
C ARG A 148 9.74 8.53 -15.96
N LEU A 149 8.66 8.17 -16.65
CA LEU A 149 8.78 7.57 -17.98
C LEU A 149 9.25 8.64 -18.96
N THR A 150 10.29 8.30 -19.72
CA THR A 150 10.70 9.04 -20.91
C THR A 150 10.54 8.07 -22.05
N GLU A 151 9.67 8.40 -23.01
CA GLU A 151 9.57 7.63 -24.24
C GLU A 151 10.90 7.73 -25.00
N THR A 152 11.35 6.61 -25.53
CA THR A 152 12.56 6.55 -26.34
C THR A 152 12.39 5.52 -27.47
N ASP A 153 13.23 5.65 -28.50
CA ASP A 153 13.28 4.66 -29.58
C ASP A 153 13.80 3.32 -29.06
N TYR A 154 13.36 2.22 -29.67
CA TYR A 154 13.74 0.88 -29.26
C TYR A 154 15.28 0.65 -29.29
N PHE A 155 16.00 1.35 -30.16
CA PHE A 155 17.47 1.22 -30.30
C PHE A 155 18.27 2.37 -29.67
N ASP A 156 17.64 3.33 -28.99
CA ASP A 156 18.33 4.45 -28.36
C ASP A 156 19.37 3.99 -27.33
N GLY A 157 20.66 4.29 -27.59
CA GLY A 157 21.78 3.91 -26.73
C GLY A 157 22.31 2.49 -26.91
N GLU A 158 21.71 1.69 -27.80
CA GLU A 158 22.20 0.37 -28.20
C GLU A 158 23.10 0.45 -29.45
N GLU A 159 22.92 1.47 -30.29
CA GLU A 159 23.77 1.86 -31.45
C GLU A 159 24.21 3.33 -31.40
#